data_AF-A0A661UVE1-F1
#
_entry.id   AF-A0A661UVE1-F1
#
_cell.length_a   1.000
_cell.length_b   1.000
_cell.length_c   1.000
_cell.angle_alpha   90.00
_cell.angle_beta   90.00
_cell.angle_gamma   90.00
#
_symmetry.space_group_name_H-M   'P 1'
#
loop_
_entity.id
_entity.type
_entity.pdbx_description
1 polymer ?
#
loop_
_entity_poly.entity_id
_entity_poly.type
_entity_poly.pdbx_seq_one_letter_code
_entity_poly.pdbx_strand_id
1 'polypeptide(L)'
;MLFWDEPHFYSGLAVGDFAPAWACYCASCRERFGGDLPAEFTAEMKEFHEASVVELLTELCRYGHEKGMRNALCLIPTDLAGYGFPEPGERLRRGIESRSGGASAAAIEAMMHMGVGDFDRAAAIPDLDIFGTDPYWYLFGSDPERFMRVYSEAAAESARKHGRELQLWLQAFRVPAGREEELRMGARIAEEVGATHLAAWSYRATESMSIRCADSEKVWRIVGEEFRRIRSDTSPA
;
A
#
# COMPACT_ATOMS: atom_id res chain seq x y z
N MET A 1 -8.62 1.76 -17.58
CA MET A 1 -8.53 1.52 -16.13
C MET A 1 -7.81 2.71 -15.51
N LEU A 2 -8.35 3.25 -14.42
CA LEU A 2 -7.67 4.21 -13.56
C LEU A 2 -7.06 3.42 -12.41
N PHE A 3 -5.80 3.69 -12.08
CA PHE A 3 -5.09 3.05 -10.99
C PHE A 3 -4.72 4.10 -9.95
N TRP A 4 -5.22 3.88 -8.73
CA TRP A 4 -4.98 4.72 -7.56
C TRP A 4 -3.92 4.03 -6.71
N ASP A 5 -2.68 4.52 -6.84
CA ASP A 5 -1.51 3.95 -6.20
C ASP A 5 -1.27 4.61 -4.83
N GLU A 6 -1.52 3.87 -3.76
CA GLU A 6 -1.29 4.27 -2.36
C GLU A 6 -1.73 5.72 -2.05
N PRO A 7 -2.97 6.16 -2.31
CA PRO A 7 -3.36 7.56 -2.09
C PRO A 7 -3.23 7.97 -0.61
N HIS A 8 -2.43 9.01 -0.34
CA HIS A 8 -2.17 9.51 1.02
C HIS A 8 -1.89 11.02 1.05
N PHE A 9 -2.03 11.62 2.23
CA PHE A 9 -1.50 12.96 2.50
C PHE A 9 0.03 12.91 2.58
N TYR A 10 0.70 14.00 2.20
CA TYR A 10 2.15 14.09 2.26
C TYR A 10 2.71 13.74 3.65
N SER A 11 3.64 12.77 3.71
CA SER A 11 4.30 12.34 4.95
C SER A 11 5.80 12.66 5.03
N GLY A 12 6.42 13.10 3.92
CA GLY A 12 7.85 13.46 3.83
C GLY A 12 8.85 12.29 3.92
N LEU A 13 8.45 11.16 4.49
CA LEU A 13 9.32 10.02 4.78
C LEU A 13 10.07 9.48 3.56
N ALA A 14 9.38 9.36 2.42
CA ALA A 14 9.96 8.82 1.19
C ALA A 14 11.09 9.70 0.60
N VAL A 15 11.07 11.00 0.89
CA VAL A 15 12.07 11.98 0.43
C VAL A 15 13.03 12.41 1.54
N GLY A 16 12.93 11.83 2.72
CA GLY A 16 13.75 12.18 3.89
C GLY A 16 13.43 13.55 4.48
N ASP A 17 12.23 14.08 4.21
CA ASP A 17 11.73 15.26 4.89
C ASP A 17 11.09 14.84 6.22
N PHE A 18 11.69 15.31 7.32
CA PHE A 18 11.22 15.08 8.68
C PHE A 18 10.69 16.37 9.32
N ALA A 19 10.30 17.35 8.50
CA ALA A 19 9.55 18.51 9.00
C ALA A 19 8.21 18.04 9.60
N PRO A 20 7.70 18.68 10.65
CA PRO A 20 6.44 18.32 11.30
C PRO A 20 5.20 18.69 10.47
N ALA A 21 5.30 18.67 9.14
CA ALA A 21 4.18 18.90 8.25
C ALA A 21 3.30 17.65 8.24
N TRP A 22 2.19 17.73 8.97
CA TRP A 22 1.31 16.58 9.19
C TRP A 22 -0.09 16.76 8.63
N ALA A 23 -0.47 17.95 8.17
CA ALA A 23 -1.81 18.23 7.63
C ALA A 23 -1.86 19.32 6.57
N CYS A 24 -2.97 19.30 5.84
CA CYS A 24 -3.38 20.39 4.97
C CYS A 24 -4.12 21.48 5.78
N TYR A 25 -3.57 22.69 5.83
CA TYR A 25 -4.19 23.87 6.45
C TYR A 25 -4.91 24.77 5.44
N CYS A 26 -5.36 24.22 4.31
CA CYS A 26 -6.09 25.00 3.30
C CYS A 26 -7.50 25.37 3.79
N ALA A 27 -8.12 26.34 3.12
CA ALA A 27 -9.49 26.77 3.46
C ALA A 27 -10.50 25.62 3.36
N SER A 28 -10.37 24.77 2.33
CA SER A 28 -11.25 23.62 2.13
C SER A 28 -11.13 22.56 3.22
N CYS A 29 -9.92 22.29 3.73
CA CYS A 29 -9.74 21.34 4.82
C CYS A 29 -10.31 21.89 6.15
N ARG A 30 -10.14 23.18 6.44
CA ARG A 30 -10.79 23.81 7.61
C ARG A 30 -12.31 23.76 7.54
N GLU A 31 -12.87 24.05 6.37
CA GLU A 31 -14.32 23.97 6.14
C GLU A 31 -14.84 22.55 6.32
N ARG A 32 -14.19 21.55 5.71
CA ARG A 32 -14.58 20.13 5.85
C ARG A 32 -14.41 19.60 7.27
N PHE A 33 -13.40 20.06 8.00
CA PHE A 33 -13.19 19.70 9.40
C PHE A 33 -14.25 20.34 10.32
N GLY A 34 -14.87 21.44 9.91
CA GLY A 34 -15.90 22.13 10.67
C GLY A 34 -15.35 23.14 11.70
N GLY A 35 -14.10 23.60 11.53
CA GLY A 35 -13.48 24.55 12.46
C GLY A 35 -11.97 24.69 12.28
N ASP A 36 -11.31 25.10 13.37
CA ASP A 36 -9.85 25.14 13.43
C ASP A 36 -9.29 23.72 13.48
N LEU A 37 -8.31 23.44 12.62
CA LEU A 37 -7.59 22.18 12.64
C LEU A 37 -6.69 22.13 13.89
N PRO A 38 -6.46 20.93 14.48
CA PRO A 38 -5.54 20.76 15.59
C PRO A 38 -4.14 21.35 15.30
N ALA A 39 -3.37 21.67 16.33
CA ALA A 39 -1.97 22.11 16.17
C ALA A 39 -0.98 20.93 16.11
N GLU A 40 -1.42 19.73 16.48
CA GLU A 40 -0.67 18.49 16.43
C GLU A 40 -1.48 17.38 15.76
N PHE A 41 -0.81 16.35 15.26
CA PHE A 41 -1.49 15.19 14.68
C PHE A 41 -2.15 14.35 15.77
N THR A 42 -3.48 14.23 15.69
CA THR A 42 -4.31 13.48 16.64
C THR A 42 -5.02 12.30 15.96
N ALA A 43 -5.65 11.44 16.75
CA ALA A 43 -6.51 10.37 16.21
C ALA A 43 -7.69 10.93 15.39
N GLU A 44 -8.26 12.06 15.82
CA GLU A 44 -9.29 12.78 15.06
C GLU A 44 -8.74 13.28 13.71
N MET A 45 -7.49 13.74 13.69
CA MET A 45 -6.85 14.15 12.45
C MET A 45 -6.56 12.97 11.52
N LYS A 46 -6.09 11.85 12.06
CA LYS A 46 -5.91 10.60 11.30
C LYS A 46 -7.23 10.19 10.63
N GLU A 47 -8.33 10.19 11.40
CA GLU A 47 -9.65 9.90 10.84
C GLU A 47 -10.06 10.90 9.76
N PHE A 48 -9.85 12.20 9.97
CA PHE A 48 -10.15 13.21 8.96
C PHE A 48 -9.34 13.01 7.67
N HIS A 49 -8.06 12.64 7.77
CA HIS A 49 -7.21 12.34 6.61
C HIS A 49 -7.72 11.12 5.85
N GLU A 50 -7.96 10.01 6.54
CA GLU A 50 -8.47 8.79 5.90
C GLU A 50 -9.85 9.04 5.26
N ALA A 51 -10.76 9.72 5.97
CA ALA A 51 -12.06 10.12 5.42
C ALA A 51 -11.91 11.01 4.19
N SER A 52 -10.99 11.97 4.23
CA SER A 52 -10.77 12.90 3.11
C SER A 52 -10.28 12.18 1.85
N VAL A 53 -9.40 11.20 2.01
CA VAL A 53 -8.90 10.36 0.91
C VAL A 53 -10.03 9.48 0.35
N VAL A 54 -10.79 8.81 1.21
CA VAL A 54 -11.92 7.95 0.79
C VAL A 54 -13.00 8.75 0.05
N GLU A 55 -13.35 9.94 0.52
CA GLU A 55 -14.31 10.83 -0.15
C GLU A 55 -13.81 11.27 -1.53
N LEU A 56 -12.54 11.69 -1.63
CA LEU A 56 -11.95 12.08 -2.91
C LEU A 56 -11.93 10.90 -3.89
N LEU A 57 -11.51 9.72 -3.44
CA LEU A 57 -11.52 8.51 -4.26
C LEU A 57 -12.93 8.12 -4.69
N THR A 58 -13.93 8.30 -3.83
CA THR A 58 -15.33 8.05 -4.18
C THR A 58 -15.78 8.95 -5.33
N GLU A 59 -15.45 10.24 -5.28
CA GLU A 59 -15.75 11.17 -6.37
C GLU A 59 -15.02 10.79 -7.68
N LEU A 60 -13.73 10.48 -7.58
CA LEU A 60 -12.90 10.15 -8.74
C LEU A 60 -13.28 8.80 -9.36
N CYS A 61 -13.62 7.80 -8.55
CA CYS A 61 -14.08 6.50 -9.03
C CYS A 61 -15.41 6.63 -9.78
N ARG A 62 -16.37 7.38 -9.20
CA ARG A 62 -17.64 7.70 -9.87
C ARG A 62 -17.40 8.39 -11.21
N TYR A 63 -16.55 9.41 -11.24
CA TYR A 63 -16.24 10.12 -12.48
C TYR A 63 -15.60 9.19 -13.53
N GLY A 64 -14.65 8.34 -13.12
CA GLY A 64 -14.04 7.34 -13.99
C GLY A 64 -15.06 6.36 -14.56
N HIS A 65 -15.97 5.87 -13.72
CA HIS A 65 -17.04 4.95 -14.10
C HIS A 65 -18.04 5.60 -15.08
N GLU A 66 -18.44 6.86 -14.86
CA GLU A 66 -19.27 7.64 -15.80
C GLU A 66 -18.60 7.81 -17.18
N LYS A 67 -17.26 7.71 -17.26
CA LYS A 67 -16.50 7.70 -18.52
C LYS A 67 -16.26 6.28 -19.07
N GLY A 68 -16.85 5.25 -18.48
CA GLY A 68 -16.68 3.85 -18.87
C GLY A 68 -15.32 3.26 -18.50
N MET A 69 -14.62 3.84 -17.52
CA MET A 69 -13.35 3.32 -17.01
C MET A 69 -13.57 2.49 -15.75
N ARG A 70 -12.79 1.40 -15.63
CA ARG A 70 -12.66 0.64 -14.37
C ARG A 70 -11.68 1.30 -13.41
N ASN A 71 -11.92 1.18 -12.11
CA ASN A 71 -11.10 1.73 -11.04
C ASN A 71 -10.39 0.61 -10.25
N ALA A 72 -9.08 0.74 -10.08
CA ALA A 72 -8.26 -0.12 -9.26
C ALA A 72 -7.57 0.69 -8.15
N LEU A 73 -7.67 0.24 -6.91
CA LEU A 73 -7.02 0.85 -5.74
C LEU A 73 -6.03 -0.13 -5.14
N CYS A 74 -4.78 0.31 -4.93
CA CYS A 74 -3.78 -0.42 -4.16
C CYS A 74 -3.41 0.37 -2.91
N LEU A 75 -3.37 -0.31 -1.75
CA LEU A 75 -2.97 0.27 -0.49
C LEU A 75 -1.78 -0.47 0.12
N ILE A 76 -0.81 0.32 0.58
CA ILE A 76 0.27 -0.15 1.42
C ILE A 76 -0.22 -0.52 2.82
N PRO A 77 0.21 -1.67 3.37
CA PRO A 77 -0.04 -1.99 4.76
C PRO A 77 0.39 -0.89 5.74
N THR A 78 -0.55 -0.32 6.49
CA THR A 78 -0.25 0.74 7.47
C THR A 78 -0.60 0.40 8.91
N ASP A 79 -1.63 -0.41 9.17
CA ASP A 79 -1.95 -0.85 10.54
C ASP A 79 -1.12 -2.07 10.97
N LEU A 80 0.20 -1.92 10.97
CA LEU A 80 1.14 -3.01 11.23
C LEU A 80 0.85 -3.73 12.56
N ALA A 81 0.57 -2.97 13.62
CA ALA A 81 0.26 -3.54 14.93
C ALA A 81 -1.09 -4.26 14.95
N GLY A 82 -2.14 -3.69 14.34
CA GLY A 82 -3.47 -4.32 14.25
C GLY A 82 -3.44 -5.66 13.53
N TYR A 83 -2.55 -5.83 12.55
CA TYR A 83 -2.34 -7.09 11.82
C TYR A 83 -1.26 -8.00 12.45
N GLY A 84 -0.80 -7.70 13.68
CA GLY A 84 0.11 -8.57 14.42
C GLY A 84 1.60 -8.45 14.04
N PHE A 85 2.00 -7.31 13.50
CA PHE A 85 3.39 -6.94 13.17
C PHE A 85 3.81 -5.66 13.92
N PRO A 86 3.85 -5.65 15.26
CA PRO A 86 4.26 -4.46 16.01
C PRO A 86 5.74 -4.10 15.78
N GLU A 87 6.62 -5.09 15.59
CA GLU A 87 8.06 -4.85 15.52
C GLU A 87 8.49 -4.03 14.28
N PRO A 88 7.96 -4.27 13.07
CA PRO A 88 8.13 -3.35 11.93
C PRO A 88 7.78 -1.90 12.24
N GLY A 89 6.63 -1.65 12.87
CA GLY A 89 6.19 -0.31 13.24
C GLY A 89 7.14 0.35 14.24
N GLU A 90 7.55 -0.39 15.28
CA GLU A 90 8.52 0.08 16.27
C GLU A 90 9.90 0.38 15.69
N ARG A 91 10.36 -0.41 14.71
CA ARG A 91 11.62 -0.14 13.99
C ARG A 91 11.52 1.12 13.16
N LEU A 92 10.42 1.31 12.43
CA LEU A 92 10.18 2.53 11.65
C LEU A 92 10.18 3.75 12.56
N ARG A 93 9.42 3.70 13.66
CA ARG A 93 9.34 4.75 14.68
C ARG A 93 10.72 5.14 15.21
N ARG A 94 11.53 4.16 15.65
CA ARG A 94 12.91 4.41 16.12
C ARG A 94 13.81 5.01 15.05
N GLY A 95 13.65 4.58 13.80
CA GLY A 95 14.38 5.14 12.66
C GLY A 95 14.08 6.62 12.46
N ILE A 96 12.81 7.00 12.53
CA ILE A 96 12.36 8.40 12.42
C ILE A 96 12.84 9.22 13.64
N GLU A 97 12.69 8.71 14.87
CA GLU A 97 13.18 9.36 16.09
C GLU A 97 14.66 9.72 15.99
N SER A 98 15.49 8.83 15.43
CA SER A 98 16.93 9.06 15.29
C SER A 98 17.31 10.14 14.27
N ARG A 99 16.40 10.52 13.36
CA ARG A 99 16.66 11.44 12.23
C ARG A 99 15.86 12.73 12.28
N SER A 100 14.77 12.76 13.03
CA SER A 100 13.82 13.87 13.11
C SER A 100 14.26 15.02 14.02
N GLY A 101 15.48 14.95 14.59
CA GLY A 101 16.07 16.07 15.33
C GLY A 101 15.29 16.50 16.58
N GLY A 102 14.54 15.58 17.21
CA GLY A 102 13.72 15.86 18.39
C GLY A 102 12.27 16.24 18.08
N ALA A 103 11.72 15.79 16.94
CA ALA A 103 10.30 15.93 16.65
C ALA A 103 9.41 15.33 17.75
N SER A 104 8.23 15.91 17.94
CA SER A 104 7.25 15.42 18.91
C SER A 104 6.73 14.04 18.51
N ALA A 105 6.18 13.29 19.48
CA ALA A 105 5.54 12.00 19.21
C ALA A 105 4.41 12.12 18.17
N ALA A 106 3.63 13.21 18.22
CA ALA A 106 2.57 13.48 17.25
C ALA A 106 3.12 13.71 15.83
N ALA A 107 4.24 14.43 15.69
CA ALA A 107 4.87 14.63 14.38
C ALA A 107 5.43 13.32 13.81
N ILE A 108 5.98 12.45 14.66
CA ILE A 108 6.46 11.12 14.25
C ILE A 108 5.28 10.25 13.79
N GLU A 109 4.17 10.26 14.54
CA GLU A 109 2.96 9.53 14.19
C GLU A 109 2.42 9.98 12.81
N ALA A 110 2.43 11.28 12.54
CA ALA A 110 2.04 11.81 11.25
C ALA A 110 2.94 11.33 10.10
N MET A 111 4.26 11.29 10.29
CA MET A 111 5.20 10.79 9.28
C MET A 111 4.99 9.30 8.99
N MET A 112 4.46 8.55 9.96
CA MET A 112 4.18 7.12 9.83
C MET A 112 2.81 6.85 9.19
N HIS A 113 1.90 7.84 9.19
CA HIS A 113 0.57 7.69 8.63
C HIS A 113 0.60 7.72 7.09
N MET A 114 0.40 6.56 6.46
CA MET A 114 0.45 6.39 5.00
C MET A 114 -0.93 5.99 4.45
N GLY A 115 -1.84 6.96 4.31
CA GLY A 115 -3.12 6.72 3.64
C GLY A 115 -4.11 5.92 4.50
N VAL A 116 -4.98 5.15 3.86
CA VAL A 116 -6.11 4.48 4.51
C VAL A 116 -5.67 3.12 5.08
N GLY A 117 -5.80 2.93 6.40
CA GLY A 117 -5.44 1.66 7.05
C GLY A 117 -6.58 0.64 7.09
N ASP A 118 -7.82 1.11 7.03
CA ASP A 118 -9.01 0.25 7.02
C ASP A 118 -9.30 -0.25 5.59
N PHE A 119 -8.91 -1.51 5.32
CA PHE A 119 -9.14 -2.17 4.04
C PHE A 119 -10.62 -2.36 3.73
N ASP A 120 -11.47 -2.58 4.74
CA ASP A 120 -12.90 -2.77 4.55
C ASP A 120 -13.55 -1.45 4.09
N ARG A 121 -13.20 -0.34 4.75
CA ARG A 121 -13.64 1.01 4.36
C ARG A 121 -13.19 1.36 2.94
N ALA A 122 -11.95 1.02 2.57
CA ALA A 122 -11.42 1.29 1.23
C ALA A 122 -12.11 0.44 0.16
N ALA A 123 -12.31 -0.86 0.41
CA ALA A 123 -12.99 -1.76 -0.53
C ALA A 123 -14.49 -1.41 -0.71
N ALA A 124 -15.09 -0.71 0.27
CA ALA A 124 -16.47 -0.25 0.21
C ALA A 124 -16.72 0.95 -0.73
N ILE A 125 -15.67 1.59 -1.26
CA ILE A 125 -15.79 2.75 -2.17
C ILE A 125 -16.72 2.39 -3.35
N PRO A 126 -17.81 3.16 -3.58
CA PRO A 126 -18.66 2.99 -4.75
C PRO A 126 -17.89 3.11 -6.06
N ASP A 127 -18.30 2.37 -7.09
CA ASP A 127 -17.67 2.35 -8.41
C ASP A 127 -16.19 1.90 -8.42
N LEU A 128 -15.70 1.31 -7.32
CA LEU A 128 -14.43 0.59 -7.29
C LEU A 128 -14.61 -0.81 -7.90
N ASP A 129 -13.74 -1.19 -8.83
CA ASP A 129 -13.78 -2.51 -9.45
C ASP A 129 -12.81 -3.49 -8.79
N ILE A 130 -11.59 -3.02 -8.51
CA ILE A 130 -10.47 -3.83 -8.06
C ILE A 130 -9.91 -3.22 -6.79
N PHE A 131 -9.88 -3.99 -5.72
CA PHE A 131 -9.19 -3.65 -4.49
C PHE A 131 -7.90 -4.45 -4.38
N GLY A 132 -6.84 -3.85 -3.85
CA GLY A 132 -5.57 -4.50 -3.72
C GLY A 132 -4.67 -3.93 -2.65
N THR A 133 -3.61 -4.67 -2.39
CA THR A 133 -2.56 -4.30 -1.44
C THR A 133 -1.20 -4.78 -1.94
N ASP A 134 -0.16 -4.12 -1.49
CA ASP A 134 1.22 -4.40 -1.83
C ASP A 134 2.08 -4.71 -0.60
N PRO A 135 1.97 -5.96 -0.08
CA PRO A 135 2.66 -6.40 1.12
C PRO A 135 4.18 -6.57 0.92
N TYR A 136 4.91 -5.46 0.82
CA TYR A 136 6.36 -5.41 0.62
C TYR A 136 7.13 -5.86 1.87
N TRP A 137 7.29 -7.17 2.06
CA TRP A 137 7.88 -7.77 3.26
C TRP A 137 9.32 -7.32 3.56
N TYR A 138 10.16 -7.03 2.55
CA TYR A 138 11.50 -6.47 2.79
C TYR A 138 11.45 -5.00 3.19
N LEU A 139 10.48 -4.23 2.68
CA LEU A 139 10.29 -2.84 3.08
C LEU A 139 9.97 -2.76 4.58
N PHE A 140 9.11 -3.65 5.05
CA PHE A 140 8.73 -3.74 6.46
C PHE A 140 9.71 -4.57 7.31
N GLY A 141 10.64 -5.32 6.70
CA GLY A 141 11.58 -6.20 7.39
C GLY A 141 10.89 -7.33 8.14
N SER A 142 9.84 -7.90 7.55
CA SER A 142 8.99 -8.93 8.14
C SER A 142 9.30 -10.30 7.57
N ASP A 143 8.81 -11.35 8.24
CA ASP A 143 8.80 -12.70 7.66
C ASP A 143 7.98 -12.70 6.36
N PRO A 144 8.54 -13.18 5.24
CA PRO A 144 7.96 -12.98 3.92
C PRO A 144 6.64 -13.72 3.75
N GLU A 145 6.56 -14.98 4.19
CA GLU A 145 5.33 -15.78 4.02
C GLU A 145 4.22 -15.28 4.96
N ARG A 146 4.51 -15.04 6.23
CA ARG A 146 3.53 -14.52 7.19
C ARG A 146 3.00 -13.15 6.75
N PHE A 147 3.87 -12.24 6.31
CA PHE A 147 3.47 -10.90 5.90
C PHE A 147 2.61 -10.94 4.63
N MET A 148 3.03 -11.73 3.63
CA MET A 148 2.22 -11.96 2.43
C MET A 148 0.84 -12.52 2.78
N ARG A 149 0.76 -13.60 3.58
CA ARG A 149 -0.53 -14.24 3.92
C ARG A 149 -1.48 -13.31 4.64
N VAL A 150 -1.05 -12.68 5.73
CA VAL A 150 -1.93 -11.87 6.58
C VAL A 150 -2.59 -10.74 5.79
N TYR A 151 -1.81 -9.95 5.05
CA TYR A 151 -2.35 -8.82 4.30
C TYR A 151 -3.12 -9.25 3.05
N SER A 152 -2.68 -10.31 2.36
CA SER A 152 -3.39 -10.82 1.19
C SER A 152 -4.74 -11.42 1.56
N GLU A 153 -4.83 -12.14 2.68
CA GLU A 153 -6.07 -12.71 3.21
C GLU A 153 -7.04 -11.59 3.67
N ALA A 154 -6.55 -10.58 4.38
CA ALA A 154 -7.36 -9.43 4.79
C ALA A 154 -7.90 -8.62 3.60
N ALA A 155 -7.05 -8.42 2.58
CA ALA A 155 -7.48 -7.76 1.35
C ALA A 155 -8.49 -8.61 0.56
N ALA A 156 -8.29 -9.93 0.51
CA ALA A 156 -9.22 -10.85 -0.12
C ALA A 156 -10.59 -10.88 0.59
N GLU A 157 -10.62 -10.84 1.92
CA GLU A 157 -11.85 -10.74 2.70
C GLU A 157 -12.61 -9.44 2.38
N SER A 158 -11.92 -8.30 2.44
CA SER A 158 -12.51 -7.00 2.14
C SER A 158 -13.01 -6.92 0.69
N ALA A 159 -12.22 -7.39 -0.27
CA ALA A 159 -12.61 -7.44 -1.68
C ALA A 159 -13.87 -8.30 -1.88
N ARG A 160 -13.90 -9.52 -1.34
CA ARG A 160 -15.08 -10.41 -1.45
C ARG A 160 -16.34 -9.79 -0.84
N LYS A 161 -16.22 -9.18 0.35
CA LYS A 161 -17.35 -8.57 1.06
C LYS A 161 -18.04 -7.49 0.23
N HIS A 162 -17.28 -6.73 -0.55
CA HIS A 162 -17.80 -5.64 -1.38
C HIS A 162 -17.91 -5.98 -2.87
N GLY A 163 -17.74 -7.26 -3.24
CA GLY A 163 -17.86 -7.72 -4.63
C GLY A 163 -16.77 -7.15 -5.55
N ARG A 164 -15.57 -6.90 -5.03
CA ARG A 164 -14.41 -6.40 -5.77
C ARG A 164 -13.53 -7.55 -6.24
N GLU A 165 -12.91 -7.35 -7.39
CA GLU A 165 -11.76 -8.15 -7.80
C GLU A 165 -10.57 -7.87 -6.89
N LEU A 166 -9.67 -8.85 -6.73
CA LEU A 166 -8.48 -8.73 -5.89
C LEU A 166 -7.22 -8.53 -6.73
N GLN A 167 -6.44 -7.50 -6.40
CA GLN A 167 -5.09 -7.26 -6.90
C GLN A 167 -4.05 -7.42 -5.79
N LEU A 168 -2.93 -8.09 -6.08
CA LEU A 168 -1.77 -8.12 -5.19
C LEU A 168 -0.50 -7.73 -5.94
N TRP A 169 0.45 -7.15 -5.21
CA TRP A 169 1.76 -6.77 -5.75
C TRP A 169 2.90 -7.55 -5.11
N LEU A 170 3.85 -7.95 -5.95
CA LEU A 170 5.10 -8.58 -5.54
C LEU A 170 6.22 -7.55 -5.38
N GLN A 171 7.02 -7.70 -4.32
CA GLN A 171 8.21 -6.90 -4.11
C GLN A 171 9.36 -7.35 -5.04
N ALA A 172 9.49 -6.73 -6.22
CA ALA A 172 10.59 -6.95 -7.17
C ALA A 172 11.62 -5.80 -7.12
N PHE A 173 11.85 -5.23 -5.93
CA PHE A 173 12.85 -4.21 -5.67
C PHE A 173 13.56 -4.48 -4.33
N ARG A 174 14.83 -4.07 -4.20
CA ARG A 174 15.67 -4.31 -3.02
C ARG A 174 15.73 -5.77 -2.55
N VAL A 175 15.49 -6.72 -3.45
CA VAL A 175 15.56 -8.15 -3.14
C VAL A 175 17.02 -8.52 -2.85
N PRO A 176 17.34 -9.06 -1.66
CA PRO A 176 18.70 -9.47 -1.30
C PRO A 176 19.17 -10.69 -2.10
N ALA A 177 20.49 -10.81 -2.27
CA ALA A 177 21.11 -11.97 -2.93
C ALA A 177 20.71 -13.27 -2.22
N GLY A 178 20.30 -14.27 -3.01
CA GLY A 178 19.90 -15.59 -2.51
C GLY A 178 18.47 -15.68 -1.97
N ARG A 179 17.69 -14.58 -2.06
CA ARG A 179 16.30 -14.53 -1.61
C ARG A 179 15.31 -14.32 -2.77
N GLU A 180 15.76 -14.45 -4.02
CA GLU A 180 14.95 -14.12 -5.19
C GLU A 180 13.74 -15.07 -5.37
N GLU A 181 13.86 -16.32 -4.93
CA GLU A 181 12.78 -17.32 -5.01
C GLU A 181 11.55 -16.97 -4.16
N GLU A 182 11.65 -16.01 -3.23
CA GLU A 182 10.51 -15.54 -2.43
C GLU A 182 9.42 -14.89 -3.28
N LEU A 183 9.76 -14.39 -4.48
CA LEU A 183 8.73 -13.88 -5.39
C LEU A 183 7.80 -14.99 -5.88
N ARG A 184 8.28 -16.23 -6.03
CA ARG A 184 7.42 -17.38 -6.35
C ARG A 184 6.50 -17.72 -5.19
N MET A 185 6.98 -17.56 -3.95
CA MET A 185 6.14 -17.69 -2.77
C MET A 185 5.02 -16.66 -2.76
N GLY A 186 5.34 -15.38 -3.03
CA GLY A 186 4.32 -14.34 -3.12
C GLY A 186 3.30 -14.60 -4.24
N ALA A 187 3.77 -15.03 -5.42
CA ALA A 187 2.89 -15.37 -6.54
C ALA A 187 1.94 -16.54 -6.21
N ARG A 188 2.45 -17.59 -5.56
CA ARG A 188 1.63 -18.72 -5.11
C ARG A 188 0.57 -18.28 -4.09
N ILE A 189 0.95 -17.49 -3.08
CA ILE A 189 -0.02 -16.99 -2.10
C ILE A 189 -1.10 -16.17 -2.79
N ALA A 190 -0.74 -15.36 -3.79
CA ALA A 190 -1.72 -14.60 -4.54
C ALA A 190 -2.77 -15.49 -5.20
N GLU A 191 -2.35 -16.60 -5.83
CA GLU A 191 -3.28 -17.59 -6.37
C GLU A 191 -4.13 -18.26 -5.29
N GLU A 192 -3.51 -18.67 -4.17
CA GLU A 192 -4.19 -19.35 -3.05
C GLU A 192 -5.33 -18.49 -2.46
N VAL A 193 -5.14 -17.17 -2.37
CA VAL A 193 -6.18 -16.25 -1.84
C VAL A 193 -7.19 -15.79 -2.90
N GLY A 194 -7.01 -16.22 -4.16
CA GLY A 194 -7.92 -15.89 -5.26
C GLY A 194 -7.67 -14.52 -5.89
N ALA A 195 -6.41 -14.04 -5.92
CA ALA A 195 -6.08 -12.82 -6.62
C ALA A 195 -6.35 -12.97 -8.13
N THR A 196 -7.18 -12.06 -8.64
CA THR A 196 -7.52 -11.98 -10.07
C THR A 196 -6.49 -11.18 -10.86
N HIS A 197 -5.75 -10.31 -10.18
CA HIS A 197 -4.75 -9.43 -10.75
C HIS A 197 -3.46 -9.56 -9.94
N LEU A 198 -2.35 -9.76 -10.64
CA LEU A 198 -1.02 -9.80 -10.03
C LEU A 198 -0.13 -8.76 -10.70
N ALA A 199 0.54 -7.94 -9.89
CA ALA A 199 1.48 -6.93 -10.31
C ALA A 199 2.83 -7.12 -9.59
N ALA A 200 3.86 -6.44 -10.06
CA ALA A 200 5.18 -6.47 -9.42
C ALA A 200 5.83 -5.09 -9.58
N TRP A 201 6.32 -4.53 -8.47
CA TRP A 201 7.15 -3.33 -8.52
C TRP A 201 8.62 -3.73 -8.57
N SER A 202 9.38 -3.49 -9.64
CA SER A 202 9.05 -2.68 -10.82
C SER A 202 9.66 -3.23 -12.12
N TYR A 203 9.55 -2.47 -13.21
CA TYR A 203 10.12 -2.79 -14.51
C TYR A 203 11.60 -3.16 -14.38
N ARG A 204 11.98 -4.32 -14.97
CA ARG A 204 13.34 -4.88 -14.90
C ARG A 204 13.89 -5.02 -13.47
N ALA A 205 13.02 -5.27 -12.50
CA ALA A 205 13.38 -5.44 -11.10
C ALA A 205 14.31 -4.31 -10.59
N THR A 206 13.98 -3.08 -11.01
CA THR A 206 14.65 -1.84 -10.63
C THR A 206 16.15 -1.77 -10.99
N GLU A 207 16.61 -2.53 -12.00
CA GLU A 207 18.02 -2.61 -12.47
C GLU A 207 18.73 -1.25 -12.56
N SER A 208 18.06 -0.22 -13.08
CA SER A 208 18.61 1.12 -13.29
C SER A 208 18.30 2.12 -12.18
N MET A 209 17.82 1.66 -11.01
CA MET A 209 17.41 2.53 -9.89
C MET A 209 18.27 2.33 -8.65
N SER A 210 18.22 3.28 -7.73
CA SER A 210 18.89 3.20 -6.41
C SER A 210 18.30 2.12 -5.49
N ILE A 211 17.14 1.58 -5.85
CA ILE A 211 16.42 0.52 -5.14
C ILE A 211 16.52 -0.84 -5.86
N ARG A 212 17.53 -1.03 -6.72
CA ARG A 212 17.78 -2.27 -7.47
C ARG A 212 17.87 -3.51 -6.58
N CYS A 213 17.44 -4.64 -7.13
CA CYS A 213 17.71 -5.95 -6.53
C CYS A 213 19.20 -6.30 -6.63
N ALA A 214 19.69 -7.17 -5.75
CA ALA A 214 21.06 -7.66 -5.81
C ALA A 214 21.36 -8.38 -7.13
N ASP A 215 20.39 -9.15 -7.63
CA ASP A 215 20.38 -9.76 -8.96
C ASP A 215 19.06 -9.40 -9.66
N SER A 216 19.05 -8.25 -10.35
CA SER A 216 17.85 -7.73 -11.01
C SER A 216 17.44 -8.59 -12.21
N GLU A 217 18.39 -9.19 -12.92
CA GLU A 217 18.09 -10.08 -14.05
C GLU A 217 17.36 -11.34 -13.58
N LYS A 218 17.84 -11.98 -12.51
CA LYS A 218 17.19 -13.16 -11.93
C LYS A 218 15.79 -12.84 -11.42
N VAL A 219 15.61 -11.74 -10.67
CA VAL A 219 14.28 -11.33 -10.18
C VAL A 219 13.33 -11.05 -11.35
N TRP A 220 13.78 -10.32 -12.37
CA TRP A 220 12.96 -10.04 -13.55
C TRP A 220 12.55 -11.29 -14.32
N ARG A 221 13.48 -12.25 -14.44
CA ARG A 221 13.20 -13.57 -15.02
C ARG A 221 12.15 -14.33 -14.22
N ILE A 222 12.26 -14.38 -12.89
CA ILE A 222 11.28 -15.04 -12.01
C ILE A 222 9.90 -14.41 -12.17
N VAL A 223 9.78 -13.08 -12.12
CA VAL A 223 8.51 -12.36 -12.33
C VAL A 223 7.88 -12.76 -13.68
N GLY A 224 8.67 -12.74 -14.75
CA GLY A 224 8.19 -13.11 -16.09
C GLY A 224 7.79 -14.59 -16.21
N GLU A 225 8.48 -15.49 -15.52
CA GLU A 225 8.12 -16.92 -15.45
C GLU A 225 6.80 -17.14 -14.71
N GLU A 226 6.63 -16.54 -13.53
CA GLU A 226 5.38 -16.67 -12.74
C GLU A 226 4.18 -16.06 -13.48
N PHE A 227 4.33 -14.88 -14.10
CA PHE A 227 3.24 -14.27 -14.86
C PHE A 227 2.83 -15.14 -16.07
N ARG A 228 3.80 -15.78 -16.74
CA ARG A 228 3.49 -16.73 -17.83
C ARG A 228 2.80 -17.98 -17.31
N ARG A 229 3.24 -18.52 -16.16
CA ARG A 229 2.65 -19.71 -15.54
C ARG A 229 1.18 -19.46 -15.20
N ILE A 230 0.90 -18.41 -14.43
CA ILE A 230 -0.45 -18.03 -13.98
C ILE A 230 -1.39 -17.81 -15.18
N ARG A 231 -0.91 -17.14 -16.24
CA ARG A 231 -1.70 -16.93 -17.46
C ARG A 231 -2.03 -18.23 -18.20
N SER A 232 -1.14 -19.22 -18.14
CA SER A 232 -1.33 -20.52 -18.81
C SER A 232 -2.34 -21.38 -18.05
N ASP A 233 -2.34 -21.30 -16.71
CA ASP A 233 -3.26 -22.04 -15.83
C ASP A 233 -4.70 -21.48 -15.88
N THR A 234 -4.88 -20.23 -16.33
CA THR A 234 -6.17 -19.53 -16.40
C THR A 234 -6.81 -19.49 -17.79
N SER A 235 -6.14 -20.03 -18.82
CA SER A 235 -6.72 -20.12 -20.17
C SER A 235 -7.69 -21.31 -20.26
N PRO A 236 -8.97 -21.11 -20.63
CA PRO A 236 -9.86 -22.25 -20.89
C PRO A 236 -9.34 -23.06 -22.08
N ALA A 237 -9.35 -24.39 -21.93
CA ALA A 237 -9.08 -25.34 -23.01
C ALA A 237 -10.13 -25.24 -24.14
#